data_AF-A0A2V7XU57-F1
#
_entry.id   AF-A0A2V7XU57-F1
#
_cell.length_a   1.000
_cell.length_b   1.000
_cell.length_c   1.000
_cell.angle_alpha   90.00
_cell.angle_beta   90.00
_cell.angle_gamma   90.00
#
_symmetry.space_group_name_H-M   'P 1'
#
loop_
_entity.id
_entity.type
_entity.pdbx_description
1 polymer ?
#
loop_
_entity_poly.entity_id
_entity_poly.type
_entity_poly.pdbx_seq_one_letter_code
_entity_poly.pdbx_strand_id
1 'polypeptide(L)'
;MTMSLSPVAPNPGSWPSSHRALALFLAATIAAPACVFQHVDVRPIPLDTRSQFIASPVKAHLKDGSTVVFTEGVTIGAGLLRGRGTRHDLDLTRAIPVDSVPLDSVAAIENFRTRSDVAASTAATLLAVGGGAVATAFLLVAIFGSCPTVYSHGDAGPVLEAETFSHSIAPLLESRDLDRLGARAEASGAVTLEVRNEALETHYINHLQLLEVTHPRGALVAPGPDNRPLLLADTRPFSTAVDRSGRDLGPLLAQADGQAFQTDAATLAAAESGDLEDWIDLTAPADGLREMAVVLRFKNSLLSTVLFYDVMLASAGPRALAWIGSDLDQISTAVRLGRWVQRRLGMRVSVWQDGAYREVARVPDAGPIAWKDAAVVVPVPPAETTLRVRLSFT
;
A
#
# COMPACT_ATOMS: atom_id res chain seq x y z
N MET A 1 57.03 -25.88 13.37
CA MET A 1 56.56 -26.94 12.46
C MET A 1 55.07 -27.10 12.72
N THR A 2 54.26 -26.38 11.98
CA THR A 2 52.81 -26.25 12.21
C THR A 2 52.15 -26.19 10.84
N MET A 3 51.43 -27.27 10.50
CA MET A 3 50.74 -27.47 9.23
C MET A 3 49.49 -26.58 9.16
N SER A 4 49.37 -25.89 8.04
CA SER A 4 48.14 -25.27 7.54
C SER A 4 47.31 -26.34 6.82
N LEU A 5 46.02 -26.45 7.13
CA LEU A 5 45.04 -27.21 6.37
C LEU A 5 43.86 -26.31 6.06
N SER A 6 43.84 -25.76 4.84
CA SER A 6 42.64 -25.15 4.24
C SER A 6 41.70 -26.26 3.75
N PRO A 7 40.37 -26.18 4.00
CA PRO A 7 39.43 -27.03 3.30
C PRO A 7 39.23 -26.48 1.88
N VAL A 8 39.69 -27.23 0.89
CA VAL A 8 39.35 -27.02 -0.53
C VAL A 8 37.89 -27.42 -0.69
N ALA A 9 37.00 -26.44 -0.89
CA ALA A 9 35.64 -26.71 -1.33
C ALA A 9 35.69 -27.33 -2.75
N PRO A 10 34.93 -28.41 -3.04
CA PRO A 10 34.94 -29.02 -4.35
C PRO A 10 34.43 -28.05 -5.41
N ASN A 11 35.15 -27.96 -6.51
CA ASN A 11 34.83 -27.12 -7.66
C ASN A 11 33.50 -27.61 -8.30
N PRO A 12 32.43 -26.79 -8.37
CA PRO A 12 31.13 -27.19 -8.93
C PRO A 12 31.16 -27.49 -10.44
N GLY A 13 32.33 -27.37 -11.06
CA GLY A 13 32.70 -27.67 -12.44
C GLY A 13 32.36 -29.09 -12.96
N SER A 14 32.33 -30.10 -12.09
CA SER A 14 32.37 -31.52 -12.49
C SER A 14 31.05 -32.28 -12.38
N TRP A 15 29.94 -31.60 -12.04
CA TRP A 15 28.66 -32.28 -11.80
C TRP A 15 27.91 -32.51 -13.13
N PRO A 16 27.30 -33.69 -13.33
CA PRO A 16 26.39 -33.92 -14.46
C PRO A 16 25.27 -32.87 -14.47
N SER A 17 24.81 -32.46 -15.65
CA SER A 17 23.82 -31.39 -15.84
C SER A 17 22.53 -31.58 -15.03
N SER A 18 22.12 -32.83 -14.81
CA SER A 18 20.97 -33.20 -13.96
C SER A 18 21.19 -32.88 -12.48
N HIS A 19 22.41 -33.04 -11.96
CA HIS A 19 22.73 -32.73 -10.56
C HIS A 19 22.97 -31.24 -10.33
N ARG A 20 23.42 -30.51 -11.34
CA ARG A 20 23.49 -29.03 -11.30
C ARG A 20 22.11 -28.39 -11.28
N ALA A 21 21.19 -28.88 -12.13
CA ALA A 21 19.81 -28.42 -12.14
C ALA A 21 19.12 -28.72 -10.80
N LEU A 22 19.30 -29.93 -10.25
CA LEU A 22 18.74 -30.31 -8.94
C LEU A 22 19.34 -29.50 -7.79
N ALA A 23 20.65 -29.20 -7.81
CA ALA A 23 21.31 -28.40 -6.80
C ALA A 23 20.94 -26.91 -6.85
N LEU A 24 20.77 -26.35 -8.06
CA LEU A 24 20.24 -25.00 -8.25
C LEU A 24 18.78 -24.90 -7.80
N PHE A 25 17.97 -25.94 -8.08
CA PHE A 25 16.59 -26.02 -7.62
C PHE A 25 16.49 -26.14 -6.09
N LEU A 26 17.32 -26.98 -5.48
CA LEU A 26 17.43 -27.12 -4.01
C LEU A 26 17.94 -25.84 -3.35
N ALA A 27 18.95 -25.18 -3.91
CA ALA A 27 19.47 -23.92 -3.41
C ALA A 27 18.42 -22.79 -3.52
N ALA A 28 17.64 -22.75 -4.61
CA ALA A 28 16.53 -21.81 -4.78
C ALA A 28 15.38 -22.07 -3.77
N THR A 29 15.09 -23.34 -3.44
CA THR A 29 14.08 -23.66 -2.41
C THR A 29 14.54 -23.38 -0.98
N ILE A 30 15.85 -23.41 -0.71
CA ILE A 30 16.43 -23.10 0.62
C ILE A 30 16.63 -21.58 0.80
N ALA A 31 16.82 -20.83 -0.30
CA ALA A 31 16.97 -19.38 -0.29
C ALA A 31 15.65 -18.60 -0.47
N ALA A 32 14.52 -19.28 -0.72
CA ALA A 32 13.22 -18.63 -0.68
C ALA A 32 12.98 -18.15 0.76
N PRO A 33 12.78 -16.84 1.01
CA PRO A 33 12.38 -16.38 2.33
C PRO A 33 11.13 -17.17 2.71
N ALA A 34 11.09 -17.66 3.95
CA ALA A 34 9.89 -18.30 4.48
C ALA A 34 8.76 -17.27 4.50
N CYS A 35 8.04 -17.15 3.39
CA CYS A 35 6.82 -16.38 3.31
C CYS A 35 5.81 -17.07 4.21
N VAL A 36 5.59 -16.50 5.39
CA VAL A 36 4.50 -16.91 6.26
C VAL A 36 3.23 -16.34 5.64
N PHE A 37 2.59 -17.12 4.78
CA PHE A 37 1.29 -16.76 4.24
C PHE A 37 0.22 -16.94 5.33
N GLN A 38 -0.46 -15.86 5.68
CA GLN A 38 -1.66 -15.91 6.49
C GLN A 38 -2.84 -16.22 5.55
N HIS A 39 -3.60 -17.27 5.86
CA HIS A 39 -4.76 -17.66 5.08
C HIS A 39 -6.03 -17.41 5.89
N VAL A 40 -6.94 -16.59 5.36
CA VAL A 40 -8.28 -16.40 5.92
C VAL A 40 -9.20 -17.47 5.33
N ASP A 41 -9.80 -18.29 6.19
CA ASP A 41 -10.75 -19.32 5.80
C ASP A 41 -12.14 -18.97 6.34
N VAL A 42 -13.09 -18.72 5.44
CA VAL A 42 -14.47 -18.39 5.80
C VAL A 42 -15.28 -19.67 5.85
N ARG A 43 -15.67 -20.09 7.05
CA ARG A 43 -16.51 -21.28 7.25
C ARG A 43 -17.84 -20.88 7.90
N PRO A 44 -18.98 -21.30 7.34
CA PRO A 44 -20.24 -21.21 8.06
C PRO A 44 -20.14 -22.08 9.32
N ILE A 45 -20.44 -21.50 10.48
CA ILE A 45 -20.53 -22.26 11.74
C ILE A 45 -21.96 -22.77 11.85
N PRO A 46 -22.20 -24.09 11.80
CA PRO A 46 -23.52 -24.63 12.07
C PRO A 46 -23.88 -24.34 13.52
N LEU A 47 -24.95 -23.56 13.72
CA LEU A 47 -25.50 -23.23 15.02
C LEU A 47 -26.29 -24.43 15.57
N ASP A 48 -25.61 -25.55 15.78
CA ASP A 48 -26.23 -26.68 16.45
C ASP A 48 -26.41 -26.40 17.96
N THR A 49 -27.28 -27.16 18.61
CA THR A 49 -27.59 -27.01 20.04
C THR A 49 -26.44 -27.37 20.98
N ARG A 50 -25.28 -27.82 20.49
CA ARG A 50 -24.16 -28.21 21.35
C ARG A 50 -23.25 -27.02 21.60
N SER A 51 -22.95 -26.81 22.87
CA SER A 51 -21.98 -25.81 23.28
C SER A 51 -20.60 -26.13 22.69
N GLN A 52 -20.00 -25.20 21.97
CA GLN A 52 -18.66 -25.29 21.41
C GLN A 52 -17.72 -24.29 22.10
N PHE A 53 -16.55 -24.73 22.54
CA PHE A 53 -15.52 -23.85 23.09
C PHE A 53 -14.44 -23.55 22.04
N ILE A 54 -14.12 -22.27 21.87
CA ILE A 54 -13.03 -21.78 21.04
C ILE A 54 -12.00 -21.17 21.98
N ALA A 55 -10.86 -21.85 22.14
CA ALA A 55 -9.80 -21.42 23.05
C ALA A 55 -8.91 -20.27 22.53
N SER A 56 -8.93 -20.01 21.22
CA SER A 56 -8.18 -18.90 20.61
C SER A 56 -8.92 -17.58 20.81
N PRO A 57 -8.21 -16.41 20.79
CA PRO A 57 -8.86 -15.12 20.75
C PRO A 57 -9.91 -15.03 19.64
N VAL A 58 -11.02 -14.35 19.91
CA VAL A 58 -12.15 -14.19 19.00
C VAL A 58 -12.52 -12.73 18.88
N LYS A 59 -12.77 -12.26 17.65
CA LYS A 59 -13.39 -10.98 17.34
C LYS A 59 -14.78 -11.24 16.77
N ALA A 60 -15.81 -10.72 17.42
CA ALA A 60 -17.19 -10.84 16.98
C ALA A 60 -17.67 -9.48 16.45
N HIS A 61 -18.05 -9.46 15.17
CA HIS A 61 -18.63 -8.30 14.50
C HIS A 61 -20.15 -8.34 14.66
N LEU A 62 -20.73 -7.27 15.22
CA LEU A 62 -22.17 -7.21 15.48
C LEU A 62 -22.91 -6.49 14.36
N LYS A 63 -24.20 -6.80 14.21
CA LYS A 63 -25.08 -6.21 13.18
C LYS A 63 -25.30 -4.70 13.35
N ASP A 64 -25.02 -4.16 14.53
CA ASP A 64 -25.06 -2.71 14.79
C ASP A 64 -23.72 -2.01 14.49
N GLY A 65 -22.75 -2.71 13.91
CA GLY A 65 -21.44 -2.19 13.53
C GLY A 65 -20.39 -2.23 14.65
N SER A 66 -20.79 -2.48 15.90
CA SER A 66 -19.82 -2.62 17.00
C SER A 66 -19.07 -3.95 16.94
N THR A 67 -17.89 -4.00 17.56
CA THR A 67 -17.04 -5.19 17.57
C THR A 67 -16.66 -5.60 18.99
N VAL A 68 -16.76 -6.89 19.30
CA VAL A 68 -16.33 -7.43 20.60
C VAL A 68 -15.08 -8.28 20.45
N VAL A 69 -14.05 -7.97 21.22
CA VAL A 69 -12.80 -8.75 21.28
C VAL A 69 -12.77 -9.57 22.56
N PHE A 70 -12.74 -10.89 22.42
CA PHE A 70 -12.55 -11.87 23.49
C PHE A 70 -11.13 -12.43 23.40
N THR A 71 -10.24 -12.00 24.29
CA THR A 71 -8.80 -12.35 24.23
C THR A 71 -8.50 -13.77 24.72
N GLU A 72 -9.37 -14.34 25.57
CA GLU A 72 -9.20 -15.67 26.18
C GLU A 72 -10.06 -16.75 25.51
N GLY A 73 -10.71 -16.42 24.39
CA GLY A 73 -11.64 -17.29 23.72
C GLY A 73 -13.08 -17.19 24.24
N VAL A 74 -13.93 -18.05 23.68
CA VAL A 74 -15.39 -17.96 23.84
C VAL A 74 -16.05 -19.34 23.83
N THR A 75 -17.18 -19.44 24.53
CA THR A 75 -18.11 -20.55 24.42
C THR A 75 -19.32 -20.11 23.59
N ILE A 76 -19.57 -20.79 22.48
CA ILE A 76 -20.76 -20.62 21.64
C ILE A 76 -21.79 -21.65 22.08
N GLY A 77 -22.98 -21.21 22.51
CA GLY A 77 -24.06 -22.13 22.88
C GLY A 77 -25.26 -21.43 23.47
N ALA A 78 -26.43 -22.08 23.44
CA ALA A 78 -27.69 -21.55 23.97
C ALA A 78 -28.05 -20.14 23.44
N GLY A 79 -27.76 -19.89 22.16
CA GLY A 79 -28.02 -18.59 21.52
C GLY A 79 -27.09 -17.46 21.97
N LEU A 80 -26.00 -17.77 22.67
CA LEU A 80 -25.05 -16.79 23.20
C LEU A 80 -23.62 -17.12 22.80
N LEU A 81 -22.83 -16.07 22.64
CA LEU A 81 -21.37 -16.10 22.64
C LEU A 81 -20.91 -15.61 24.02
N ARG A 82 -20.29 -16.47 24.83
CA ARG A 82 -19.89 -16.17 26.22
C ARG A 82 -18.38 -16.16 26.38
N GLY A 83 -17.86 -15.19 27.11
CA GLY A 83 -16.44 -15.03 27.40
C GLY A 83 -16.17 -13.63 27.92
N ARG A 84 -15.02 -13.41 28.58
CA ARG A 84 -14.62 -12.06 28.98
C ARG A 84 -14.14 -11.31 27.75
N GLY A 85 -14.91 -10.31 27.34
CA GLY A 85 -14.63 -9.51 26.14
C GLY A 85 -14.68 -8.02 26.42
N THR A 86 -14.20 -7.25 25.44
CA THR A 86 -14.35 -5.80 25.40
C THR A 86 -15.10 -5.43 24.12
N ARG A 87 -16.22 -4.74 24.27
CA ARG A 87 -17.02 -4.21 23.17
C ARG A 87 -16.53 -2.81 22.82
N HIS A 88 -16.13 -2.65 21.57
CA HIS A 88 -15.81 -1.38 20.94
C HIS A 88 -17.01 -0.94 20.11
N ASP A 89 -17.47 0.29 20.29
CA ASP A 89 -18.43 0.92 19.38
C ASP A 89 -17.82 1.16 18.00
N LEU A 90 -18.66 1.57 17.05
CA LEU A 90 -18.29 1.72 15.64
C LEU A 90 -17.07 2.66 15.50
N ASP A 91 -17.12 3.81 16.18
CA ASP A 91 -16.07 4.85 16.15
C ASP A 91 -14.86 4.55 17.04
N LEU A 92 -14.86 3.41 17.72
CA LEU A 92 -13.82 2.96 18.65
C LEU A 92 -13.57 3.90 19.84
N THR A 93 -14.46 4.88 20.10
CA THR A 93 -14.29 5.85 21.18
C THR A 93 -14.66 5.28 22.55
N ARG A 94 -15.45 4.21 22.58
CA ARG A 94 -15.90 3.56 23.81
C ARG A 94 -15.56 2.08 23.83
N ALA A 95 -14.84 1.67 24.87
CA ALA A 95 -14.56 0.28 25.19
C ALA A 95 -15.30 -0.12 26.47
N ILE A 96 -16.25 -1.05 26.37
CA ILE A 96 -17.04 -1.54 27.52
C ILE A 96 -16.79 -3.03 27.75
N PRO A 97 -16.49 -3.47 28.98
CA PRO A 97 -16.43 -4.90 29.30
C PRO A 97 -17.78 -5.59 29.03
N VAL A 98 -17.74 -6.77 28.42
CA VAL A 98 -18.92 -7.60 28.18
C VAL A 98 -18.58 -9.07 28.45
N ASP A 99 -19.51 -9.80 29.08
CA ASP A 99 -19.32 -11.23 29.39
C ASP A 99 -20.09 -12.15 28.41
N SER A 100 -21.04 -11.60 27.67
CA SER A 100 -21.74 -12.32 26.61
C SER A 100 -22.38 -11.42 25.58
N VAL A 101 -22.59 -11.94 24.37
CA VAL A 101 -23.40 -11.32 23.31
C VAL A 101 -24.42 -12.30 22.74
N PRO A 102 -25.65 -11.84 22.39
CA PRO A 102 -26.63 -12.63 21.65
C PRO A 102 -26.10 -13.06 20.29
N LEU A 103 -26.19 -14.35 19.96
CA LEU A 103 -25.64 -14.86 18.70
C LEU A 103 -26.40 -14.37 17.47
N ASP A 104 -27.68 -14.03 17.63
CA ASP A 104 -28.52 -13.40 16.59
C ASP A 104 -28.13 -11.94 16.32
N SER A 105 -27.39 -11.29 17.22
CA SER A 105 -26.78 -9.97 17.01
C SER A 105 -25.44 -10.03 16.28
N VAL A 106 -24.82 -11.21 16.16
CA VAL A 106 -23.53 -11.40 15.50
C VAL A 106 -23.72 -11.49 13.98
N ALA A 107 -22.95 -10.70 13.24
CA ALA A 107 -22.86 -10.76 11.79
C ALA A 107 -21.74 -11.72 11.34
N ALA A 108 -20.59 -11.66 11.99
CA ALA A 108 -19.43 -12.50 11.70
C ALA A 108 -18.56 -12.74 12.94
N ILE A 109 -17.81 -13.85 12.94
CA ILE A 109 -16.83 -14.17 13.97
C ILE A 109 -15.50 -14.49 13.30
N GLU A 110 -14.43 -13.85 13.76
CA GLU A 110 -13.06 -14.17 13.39
C GLU A 110 -12.35 -14.80 14.59
N ASN A 111 -11.58 -15.86 14.36
CA ASN A 111 -10.76 -16.48 15.39
C ASN A 111 -9.30 -16.58 14.96
N PHE A 112 -8.39 -16.19 15.85
CA PHE A 112 -6.97 -16.10 15.54
C PHE A 112 -6.27 -17.43 15.83
N ARG A 113 -5.96 -18.21 14.79
CA ARG A 113 -5.24 -19.48 14.91
C ARG A 113 -3.91 -19.41 14.17
N THR A 114 -2.81 -19.46 14.91
CA THR A 114 -1.49 -19.68 14.32
C THR A 114 -1.32 -21.18 14.06
N ARG A 115 -1.73 -21.67 12.89
CA ARG A 115 -1.37 -23.01 12.41
C ARG A 115 -0.45 -22.86 11.21
N SER A 116 0.78 -23.33 11.32
CA SER A 116 1.66 -23.51 10.17
C SER A 116 1.24 -24.78 9.44
N ASP A 117 0.50 -24.65 8.35
CA ASP A 117 0.26 -25.77 7.44
C ASP A 117 1.44 -25.85 6.46
N VAL A 118 2.42 -26.67 6.83
CA VAL A 118 3.66 -26.84 6.07
C VAL A 118 3.38 -27.24 4.61
N ALA A 119 2.30 -27.99 4.35
CA ALA A 119 1.96 -28.43 3.01
C ALA A 119 1.37 -27.28 2.17
N ALA A 120 0.46 -26.49 2.73
CA ALA A 120 -0.11 -25.32 2.07
C ALA A 120 0.96 -24.23 1.84
N SER A 121 1.82 -23.97 2.83
CA SER A 121 2.94 -23.04 2.69
C SER A 121 3.93 -23.51 1.61
N THR A 122 4.23 -24.81 1.53
CA THR A 122 5.11 -25.35 0.49
C THR A 122 4.48 -25.25 -0.91
N ALA A 123 3.17 -25.52 -1.03
CA ALA A 123 2.45 -25.42 -2.30
C ALA A 123 2.32 -23.98 -2.80
N ALA A 124 2.06 -23.02 -1.90
CA ALA A 124 2.03 -21.59 -2.22
C ALA A 124 3.40 -21.08 -2.70
N THR A 125 4.48 -21.48 -2.02
CA THR A 125 5.86 -21.18 -2.45
C THR A 125 6.17 -21.80 -3.83
N LEU A 126 5.73 -23.02 -4.10
CA LEU A 126 5.91 -23.68 -5.40
C LEU A 126 5.08 -23.02 -6.51
N LEU A 127 3.86 -22.55 -6.25
CA LEU A 127 3.02 -21.81 -7.20
C LEU A 127 3.55 -20.40 -7.49
N ALA A 128 4.11 -19.73 -6.47
CA ALA A 128 4.78 -18.44 -6.60
C ALA A 128 6.06 -18.55 -7.46
N VAL A 129 6.78 -19.66 -7.37
CA VAL A 129 8.00 -19.94 -8.16
C VAL A 129 7.67 -20.50 -9.56
N GLY A 130 6.51 -21.16 -9.74
CA GLY A 130 6.21 -21.98 -10.92
C GLY A 130 5.30 -21.38 -12.02
N GLY A 131 4.59 -20.28 -11.79
CA GLY A 131 3.77 -19.65 -12.86
C GLY A 131 2.38 -19.11 -12.47
N GLY A 132 2.14 -18.80 -11.18
CA GLY A 132 0.84 -18.31 -10.69
C GLY A 132 0.78 -16.85 -10.21
N ALA A 133 1.77 -16.01 -10.56
CA ALA A 133 1.82 -14.63 -10.05
C ALA A 133 0.66 -13.75 -10.55
N VAL A 134 0.17 -13.99 -11.77
CA VAL A 134 -0.81 -13.10 -12.43
C VAL A 134 -2.24 -13.30 -11.90
N ALA A 135 -2.68 -14.55 -11.69
CA ALA A 135 -4.04 -14.82 -11.22
C ALA A 135 -4.23 -14.51 -9.73
N THR A 136 -3.18 -14.71 -8.92
CA THR A 136 -3.18 -14.38 -7.48
C THR A 136 -3.18 -12.86 -7.28
N ALA A 137 -2.45 -12.11 -8.10
CA ALA A 137 -2.47 -10.64 -8.06
C ALA A 137 -3.87 -10.06 -8.32
N PHE A 138 -4.62 -10.60 -9.29
CA PHE A 138 -5.96 -10.09 -9.62
C PHE A 138 -7.02 -10.33 -8.53
N LEU A 139 -6.93 -11.45 -7.78
CA LEU A 139 -7.86 -11.74 -6.69
C LEU A 139 -7.50 -10.99 -5.39
N LEU A 140 -6.22 -10.65 -5.20
CA LEU A 140 -5.74 -9.87 -4.07
C LEU A 140 -6.07 -8.37 -4.21
N VAL A 141 -6.00 -7.80 -5.42
CA VAL A 141 -6.28 -6.36 -5.64
C VAL A 141 -7.69 -5.96 -5.17
N ALA A 142 -8.67 -6.87 -5.16
CA ALA A 142 -10.03 -6.59 -4.72
C ALA A 142 -10.22 -6.57 -3.18
N ILE A 143 -9.23 -6.96 -2.37
CA ILE A 143 -9.39 -7.16 -0.91
C ILE A 143 -8.52 -6.19 -0.07
N PHE A 144 -7.52 -5.53 -0.66
CA PHE A 144 -6.51 -4.80 0.11
C PHE A 144 -6.55 -3.28 -0.11
N GLY A 145 -7.08 -2.57 0.89
CA GLY A 145 -6.24 -1.76 1.78
C GLY A 145 -6.03 -0.29 1.48
N SER A 146 -6.79 0.30 0.58
CA SER A 146 -6.63 1.72 0.24
C SER A 146 -7.94 2.44 -0.07
N CYS A 147 -9.06 1.87 0.36
CA CYS A 147 -10.37 2.53 0.19
C CYS A 147 -10.43 3.87 0.97
N PRO A 148 -11.41 4.74 0.66
CA PRO A 148 -12.45 4.55 -0.34
C PRO A 148 -11.96 4.78 -1.78
N THR A 149 -12.48 3.97 -2.69
CA THR A 149 -12.31 4.11 -4.13
C THR A 149 -13.44 4.97 -4.69
N VAL A 150 -13.12 5.83 -5.66
CA VAL A 150 -14.08 6.72 -6.31
C VAL A 150 -14.15 6.35 -7.78
N TYR A 151 -15.37 6.09 -8.26
CA TYR A 151 -15.65 5.73 -9.64
C TYR A 151 -16.50 6.80 -10.32
N SER A 152 -16.26 7.03 -11.61
CA SER A 152 -17.19 7.74 -12.49
C SER A 152 -17.96 6.74 -13.38
N HIS A 153 -19.02 7.23 -14.02
CA HIS A 153 -19.75 6.47 -15.03
C HIS A 153 -19.04 6.56 -16.39
N GLY A 154 -18.57 5.43 -16.92
CA GLY A 154 -18.07 5.33 -18.30
C GLY A 154 -19.03 4.55 -19.20
N ASP A 155 -18.87 4.70 -20.52
CA ASP A 155 -19.73 4.03 -21.52
C ASP A 155 -19.68 2.49 -21.42
N ALA A 156 -18.57 1.93 -20.94
CA ALA A 156 -18.34 0.50 -20.79
C ALA A 156 -18.50 0.00 -19.33
N GLY A 157 -18.96 0.85 -18.41
CA GLY A 157 -19.08 0.57 -16.99
C GLY A 157 -18.33 1.57 -16.10
N PRO A 158 -18.26 1.32 -14.78
CA PRO A 158 -17.57 2.19 -13.83
C PRO A 158 -16.08 2.35 -14.17
N VAL A 159 -15.59 3.59 -14.12
CA VAL A 159 -14.18 3.93 -14.34
C VAL A 159 -13.57 4.34 -13.00
N LEU A 160 -12.50 3.68 -12.58
CA LEU A 160 -11.78 4.06 -11.35
C LEU A 160 -11.08 5.40 -11.56
N GLU A 161 -11.49 6.40 -10.80
CA GLU A 161 -10.97 7.77 -10.89
C GLU A 161 -9.93 8.06 -9.82
N ALA A 162 -10.19 7.62 -8.59
CA ALA A 162 -9.37 7.96 -7.44
C ALA A 162 -9.43 6.89 -6.36
N GLU A 163 -8.45 6.98 -5.48
CA GLU A 163 -8.33 6.19 -4.29
C GLU A 163 -7.83 7.14 -3.20
N THR A 164 -8.76 7.55 -2.33
CA THR A 164 -8.61 8.77 -1.55
C THR A 164 -8.12 8.49 -0.14
N PHE A 165 -7.25 9.34 0.39
CA PHE A 165 -6.82 9.35 1.80
C PHE A 165 -6.17 8.04 2.31
N SER A 166 -5.47 7.26 1.46
CA SER A 166 -4.95 5.91 1.75
C SER A 166 -4.02 5.77 2.99
N HIS A 167 -3.72 6.86 3.69
CA HIS A 167 -2.88 6.92 4.89
C HIS A 167 -3.58 7.50 6.13
N SER A 168 -4.87 7.85 6.04
CA SER A 168 -5.69 8.41 7.14
C SER A 168 -6.30 7.30 8.01
N ILE A 169 -5.44 6.48 8.63
CA ILE A 169 -5.87 5.28 9.39
C ILE A 169 -6.31 5.54 10.83
N ALA A 170 -6.21 6.79 11.30
CA ALA A 170 -6.60 7.21 12.65
C ALA A 170 -6.98 8.70 12.69
N PRO A 171 -7.79 9.16 13.66
CA PRO A 171 -8.23 10.56 13.72
C PRO A 171 -7.10 11.59 13.71
N LEU A 172 -6.01 11.34 14.45
CA LEU A 172 -4.84 12.22 14.46
C LEU A 172 -4.01 12.20 13.17
N LEU A 173 -4.32 11.28 12.25
CA LEU A 173 -3.71 11.17 10.93
C LEU A 173 -4.66 11.59 9.81
N GLU A 174 -5.82 12.17 10.16
CA GLU A 174 -6.75 12.74 9.19
C GLU A 174 -6.02 13.75 8.30
N SER A 175 -6.14 13.55 7.00
CA SER A 175 -5.64 14.49 6.00
C SER A 175 -6.71 14.77 4.95
N ARG A 176 -6.60 15.96 4.35
CA ARG A 176 -7.31 16.23 3.10
C ARG A 176 -6.54 15.55 1.98
N ASP A 177 -7.27 15.02 1.02
CA ASP A 177 -6.76 14.53 -0.25
C ASP A 177 -7.49 15.25 -1.39
N LEU A 178 -6.81 15.42 -2.51
CA LEU A 178 -7.36 16.00 -3.72
C LEU A 178 -6.91 15.18 -4.91
N ASP A 179 -7.88 14.60 -5.61
CA ASP A 179 -7.65 13.83 -6.83
C ASP A 179 -8.22 14.55 -8.04
N ARG A 180 -7.47 14.48 -9.14
CA ARG A 180 -7.93 14.94 -10.44
C ARG A 180 -8.81 13.85 -11.06
N LEU A 181 -10.06 14.18 -11.34
CA LEU A 181 -10.99 13.26 -12.00
C LEU A 181 -10.87 13.39 -13.53
N GLY A 182 -10.85 12.26 -14.22
CA GLY A 182 -11.08 12.13 -15.67
C GLY A 182 -12.56 12.04 -16.06
N ALA A 183 -13.45 12.08 -15.07
CA ALA A 183 -14.89 12.00 -15.23
C ALA A 183 -15.42 13.04 -16.23
N ARG A 184 -16.36 12.61 -17.07
CA ARG A 184 -17.07 13.50 -18.00
C ARG A 184 -18.45 13.78 -17.46
N ALA A 185 -18.88 15.03 -17.59
CA ALA A 185 -20.27 15.38 -17.33
C ALA A 185 -21.18 14.67 -18.36
N GLU A 186 -22.30 14.19 -17.87
CA GLU A 186 -23.39 13.66 -18.69
C GLU A 186 -23.97 14.77 -19.59
N ALA A 187 -24.81 14.40 -20.56
CA ALA A 187 -25.49 15.39 -21.41
C ALA A 187 -26.34 16.41 -20.63
N SER A 188 -26.75 16.05 -19.40
CA SER A 188 -27.45 16.91 -18.44
C SER A 188 -26.54 17.94 -17.75
N GLY A 189 -25.21 17.82 -17.89
CA GLY A 189 -24.22 18.57 -17.13
C GLY A 189 -23.91 17.98 -15.75
N ALA A 190 -24.57 16.90 -15.34
CA ALA A 190 -24.31 16.23 -14.06
C ALA A 190 -23.03 15.37 -14.13
N VAL A 191 -22.33 15.26 -12.99
CA VAL A 191 -21.26 14.28 -12.79
C VAL A 191 -21.72 13.32 -11.70
N THR A 192 -21.86 12.05 -12.05
CA THR A 192 -22.21 10.99 -11.11
C THR A 192 -20.94 10.27 -10.66
N LEU A 193 -20.67 10.30 -9.36
CA LEU A 193 -19.55 9.60 -8.73
C LEU A 193 -20.08 8.55 -7.74
N GLU A 194 -19.45 7.38 -7.74
CA GLU A 194 -19.72 6.32 -6.79
C GLU A 194 -18.52 6.15 -5.86
N VAL A 195 -18.74 6.28 -4.56
CA VAL A 195 -17.72 6.06 -3.53
C VAL A 195 -17.94 4.69 -2.93
N ARG A 196 -16.96 3.81 -3.04
CA ARG A 196 -17.05 2.43 -2.56
C ARG A 196 -16.11 2.17 -1.41
N ASN A 197 -16.60 1.34 -0.50
CA ASN A 197 -15.79 0.63 0.45
C ASN A 197 -15.75 -0.83 0.01
N GLU A 198 -14.61 -1.25 -0.53
CA GLU A 198 -14.44 -2.56 -1.16
C GLU A 198 -13.63 -3.52 -0.26
N ALA A 199 -12.98 -2.99 0.78
CA ALA A 199 -12.33 -3.77 1.82
C ALA A 199 -13.24 -3.96 3.04
N LEU A 200 -12.92 -4.96 3.88
CA LEU A 200 -13.60 -5.20 5.16
C LEU A 200 -13.13 -4.21 6.24
N GLU A 201 -13.34 -2.93 5.99
CA GLU A 201 -12.97 -1.83 6.89
C GLU A 201 -14.13 -0.85 7.08
N THR A 202 -14.01 0.08 8.03
CA THR A 202 -14.98 1.16 8.24
C THR A 202 -14.33 2.49 7.90
N HIS A 203 -14.91 3.23 6.94
CA HIS A 203 -14.42 4.55 6.55
C HIS A 203 -15.20 5.66 7.23
N TYR A 204 -14.47 6.65 7.73
CA TYR A 204 -15.01 7.91 8.23
C TYR A 204 -14.66 9.01 7.25
N ILE A 205 -15.68 9.57 6.59
CA ILE A 205 -15.50 10.68 5.66
C ILE A 205 -16.16 11.91 6.27
N ASN A 206 -15.34 12.85 6.74
CA ASN A 206 -15.84 14.10 7.32
C ASN A 206 -16.40 15.04 6.25
N HIS A 207 -15.80 15.03 5.05
CA HIS A 207 -16.16 15.95 3.99
C HIS A 207 -15.76 15.39 2.62
N LEU A 208 -16.73 15.38 1.69
CA LEU A 208 -16.52 15.06 0.28
C LEU A 208 -17.04 16.22 -0.56
N GLN A 209 -16.23 16.68 -1.51
CA GLN A 209 -16.57 17.80 -2.38
C GLN A 209 -15.99 17.61 -3.78
N LEU A 210 -16.78 17.95 -4.79
CA LEU A 210 -16.32 18.11 -6.16
C LEU A 210 -15.84 19.56 -6.38
N LEU A 211 -14.60 19.72 -6.84
CA LEU A 211 -14.02 21.03 -7.18
C LEU A 211 -13.98 21.20 -8.69
N GLU A 212 -14.67 22.21 -9.20
CA GLU A 212 -14.57 22.62 -10.60
C GLU A 212 -13.47 23.67 -10.76
N VAL A 213 -12.59 23.47 -11.75
CA VAL A 213 -11.55 24.44 -12.12
C VAL A 213 -11.74 24.83 -13.57
N THR A 214 -12.14 26.07 -13.82
CA THR A 214 -12.19 26.62 -15.18
C THR A 214 -10.79 27.01 -15.63
N HIS A 215 -10.36 26.51 -16.80
CA HIS A 215 -9.02 26.77 -17.33
C HIS A 215 -8.99 26.88 -18.86
N PRO A 216 -7.94 27.51 -19.44
CA PRO A 216 -7.76 27.55 -20.89
C PRO A 216 -7.62 26.15 -21.50
N ARG A 217 -8.02 26.01 -22.77
CA ARG A 217 -7.85 24.77 -23.52
C ARG A 217 -6.36 24.42 -23.64
N GLY A 218 -6.03 23.16 -23.38
CA GLY A 218 -4.65 22.65 -23.46
C GLY A 218 -3.83 22.84 -22.18
N ALA A 219 -4.35 23.57 -21.18
CA ALA A 219 -3.75 23.59 -19.85
C ALA A 219 -4.07 22.29 -19.09
N LEU A 220 -3.14 21.87 -18.23
CA LEU A 220 -3.32 20.78 -17.29
C LEU A 220 -3.58 21.37 -15.90
N VAL A 221 -4.53 20.80 -15.17
CA VAL A 221 -4.74 21.10 -13.75
C VAL A 221 -4.40 19.85 -12.95
N ALA A 222 -3.48 19.97 -12.00
CA ALA A 222 -3.08 18.88 -11.13
C ALA A 222 -2.99 19.34 -9.66
N PRO A 223 -3.28 18.47 -8.69
CA PRO A 223 -3.05 18.74 -7.27
C PRO A 223 -1.57 19.00 -6.97
N GLY A 224 -1.29 20.09 -6.24
CA GLY A 224 -0.01 20.31 -5.59
C GLY A 224 0.16 19.47 -4.31
N PRO A 225 1.37 19.40 -3.72
CA PRO A 225 1.60 18.67 -2.46
C PRO A 225 0.79 19.17 -1.26
N ASP A 226 0.27 20.40 -1.32
CA ASP A 226 -0.58 21.02 -0.31
C ASP A 226 -2.09 20.92 -0.65
N ASN A 227 -2.45 20.06 -1.61
CA ASN A 227 -3.79 19.88 -2.15
C ASN A 227 -4.40 21.15 -2.77
N ARG A 228 -3.56 22.07 -3.26
CA ARG A 228 -4.05 23.19 -4.07
C ARG A 228 -3.99 22.85 -5.56
N PRO A 229 -5.02 23.19 -6.35
CA PRO A 229 -4.95 23.03 -7.80
C PRO A 229 -3.85 23.91 -8.40
N LEU A 230 -2.95 23.30 -9.17
CA LEU A 230 -1.95 24.00 -9.97
C LEU A 230 -2.36 23.97 -11.43
N LEU A 231 -2.47 25.16 -12.03
CA LEU A 231 -2.69 25.33 -13.46
C LEU A 231 -1.35 25.35 -14.19
N LEU A 232 -1.17 24.42 -15.12
CA LEU A 232 0.06 24.17 -15.83
C LEU A 232 -0.15 24.34 -17.34
N ALA A 233 0.78 25.01 -17.97
CA ALA A 233 0.83 25.18 -19.42
C ALA A 233 2.18 24.70 -19.95
N ASP A 234 2.29 24.57 -21.27
CA ASP A 234 3.54 24.26 -21.97
C ASP A 234 4.25 23.01 -21.43
N THR A 235 3.51 21.92 -21.23
CA THR A 235 4.09 20.63 -20.81
C THR A 235 5.08 20.13 -21.85
N ARG A 236 6.27 19.73 -21.39
CA ARG A 236 7.36 19.21 -22.25
C ARG A 236 7.88 17.90 -21.68
N PRO A 237 8.37 16.98 -22.54
CA PRO A 237 9.02 15.77 -22.07
C PRO A 237 10.39 16.09 -21.45
N PHE A 238 10.85 15.19 -20.58
CA PHE A 238 12.22 15.19 -20.11
C PHE A 238 13.18 14.84 -21.27
N SER A 239 14.36 15.47 -21.30
CA SER A 239 15.42 15.13 -22.25
C SER A 239 16.10 13.80 -21.91
N THR A 240 16.11 13.45 -20.62
CA THR A 240 16.67 12.20 -20.11
C THR A 240 15.90 11.79 -18.86
N ALA A 241 15.65 10.49 -18.74
CA ALA A 241 15.08 9.87 -17.56
C ALA A 241 15.80 8.54 -17.32
N VAL A 242 16.48 8.38 -16.19
CA VAL A 242 17.22 7.16 -15.87
C VAL A 242 16.93 6.71 -14.46
N ASP A 243 16.86 5.40 -14.25
CA ASP A 243 16.77 4.85 -12.89
C ASP A 243 18.14 4.77 -12.21
N ARG A 244 18.13 4.32 -10.95
CA ARG A 244 19.33 4.08 -10.15
C ARG A 244 20.39 3.21 -10.83
N SER A 245 19.99 2.23 -11.65
CA SER A 245 20.90 1.34 -12.37
C SER A 245 21.47 1.97 -13.66
N GLY A 246 20.95 3.13 -14.05
CA GLY A 246 21.29 3.81 -15.29
C GLY A 246 20.45 3.36 -16.49
N ARG A 247 19.38 2.59 -16.28
CA ARG A 247 18.47 2.16 -17.36
C ARG A 247 17.64 3.36 -17.81
N ASP A 248 17.55 3.53 -19.13
CA ASP A 248 16.73 4.58 -19.75
C ASP A 248 15.24 4.29 -19.56
N LEU A 249 14.54 5.25 -18.93
CA LEU A 249 13.11 5.22 -18.68
C LEU A 249 12.32 6.07 -19.67
N GLY A 250 12.98 6.74 -20.63
CA GLY A 250 12.32 7.56 -21.65
C GLY A 250 11.14 6.86 -22.33
N PRO A 251 11.29 5.62 -22.84
CA PRO A 251 10.17 4.88 -23.44
C PRO A 251 9.01 4.61 -22.48
N LEU A 252 9.31 4.28 -21.21
CA LEU A 252 8.31 3.99 -20.19
C LEU A 252 7.50 5.24 -19.82
N LEU A 253 8.16 6.40 -19.73
CA LEU A 253 7.55 7.66 -19.31
C LEU A 253 6.94 8.45 -20.47
N ALA A 254 7.03 7.94 -21.71
CA ALA A 254 6.57 8.65 -22.90
C ALA A 254 5.03 8.75 -22.99
N GLN A 255 4.29 7.82 -22.40
CA GLN A 255 2.83 7.75 -22.50
C GLN A 255 2.17 7.35 -21.17
N ALA A 256 0.94 7.80 -20.96
CA ALA A 256 0.11 7.38 -19.84
C ALA A 256 -0.68 6.10 -20.20
N ASP A 257 0.03 5.03 -20.54
CA ASP A 257 -0.53 3.76 -21.02
C ASP A 257 -0.81 2.74 -19.89
N GLY A 258 -0.58 3.13 -18.64
CA GLY A 258 -0.77 2.28 -17.47
C GLY A 258 0.44 1.42 -17.11
N GLN A 259 1.57 1.56 -17.81
CA GLN A 259 2.84 1.01 -17.36
C GLN A 259 3.43 1.87 -16.23
N ALA A 260 4.09 1.21 -15.28
CA ALA A 260 4.68 1.84 -14.11
C ALA A 260 6.15 1.44 -13.98
N PHE A 261 6.95 2.32 -13.38
CA PHE A 261 8.32 1.98 -13.00
C PHE A 261 8.33 0.81 -12.03
N GLN A 262 9.27 -0.11 -12.23
CA GLN A 262 9.62 -1.17 -11.31
C GLN A 262 11.14 -1.21 -11.19
N THR A 263 11.62 -1.30 -9.95
CA THR A 263 13.03 -1.52 -9.64
C THR A 263 13.53 -2.73 -10.41
N ASP A 264 14.70 -2.59 -11.04
CA ASP A 264 15.32 -3.68 -11.78
C ASP A 264 15.55 -4.91 -10.88
N ALA A 265 15.34 -6.10 -11.41
CA ALA A 265 15.40 -7.34 -10.64
C ALA A 265 16.79 -7.60 -10.06
N ALA A 266 17.87 -7.19 -10.75
CA ALA A 266 19.23 -7.34 -10.23
C ALA A 266 19.50 -6.33 -9.11
N THR A 267 18.99 -5.10 -9.22
CA THR A 267 19.04 -4.11 -8.14
C THR A 267 18.29 -4.63 -6.91
N LEU A 268 17.08 -5.17 -7.08
CA LEU A 268 16.30 -5.72 -5.97
C LEU A 268 16.97 -6.96 -5.34
N ALA A 269 17.55 -7.84 -6.15
CA ALA A 269 18.24 -9.03 -5.66
C ALA A 269 19.54 -8.71 -4.89
N ALA A 270 20.14 -7.56 -5.17
CA ALA A 270 21.34 -7.07 -4.49
C ALA A 270 21.03 -6.17 -3.27
N ALA A 271 19.76 -5.85 -3.02
CA ALA A 271 19.38 -4.95 -1.94
C ALA A 271 19.65 -5.59 -0.55
N GLU A 272 20.26 -4.80 0.34
CA GLU A 272 20.51 -5.16 1.72
C GLU A 272 19.51 -4.46 2.67
N SER A 273 19.42 -4.85 3.95
CA SER A 273 18.46 -4.26 4.90
C SER A 273 18.60 -2.74 5.11
N GLY A 274 19.73 -2.15 4.71
CA GLY A 274 19.96 -0.69 4.71
C GLY A 274 19.63 -0.01 3.39
N ASP A 275 19.39 -0.77 2.32
CA ASP A 275 19.13 -0.27 0.97
C ASP A 275 17.62 -0.15 0.73
N LEU A 276 17.05 0.91 1.28
CA LEU A 276 15.60 1.15 1.30
C LEU A 276 15.17 2.26 0.33
N GLU A 277 16.06 2.70 -0.55
CA GLU A 277 15.77 3.83 -1.43
C GLU A 277 16.06 3.47 -2.88
N ASP A 278 15.09 3.73 -3.75
CA ASP A 278 15.25 3.76 -5.19
C ASP A 278 15.00 5.18 -5.72
N TRP A 279 15.48 5.47 -6.92
CA TRP A 279 15.30 6.78 -7.50
C TRP A 279 15.29 6.80 -9.03
N ILE A 280 14.68 7.87 -9.54
CA ILE A 280 14.67 8.26 -10.94
C ILE A 280 15.30 9.64 -11.06
N ASP A 281 16.33 9.76 -11.88
CA ASP A 281 16.94 11.03 -12.27
C ASP A 281 16.35 11.52 -13.59
N LEU A 282 15.84 12.73 -13.58
CA LEU A 282 15.16 13.40 -14.67
C LEU A 282 15.93 14.66 -15.05
N THR A 283 16.10 14.91 -16.35
CA THR A 283 16.67 16.17 -16.86
C THR A 283 15.72 16.81 -17.87
N ALA A 284 15.56 18.12 -17.81
CA ALA A 284 14.80 18.91 -18.77
C ALA A 284 15.55 20.21 -19.11
N PRO A 285 15.33 20.77 -20.32
CA PRO A 285 15.81 22.12 -20.63
C PRO A 285 15.07 23.13 -19.75
N ALA A 286 15.82 24.08 -19.16
CA ALA A 286 15.23 25.10 -18.30
C ALA A 286 14.80 26.36 -19.05
N ASP A 287 15.37 26.62 -20.23
CA ASP A 287 15.02 27.73 -21.14
C ASP A 287 14.91 29.11 -20.47
N GLY A 288 15.75 29.37 -19.46
CA GLY A 288 15.78 30.63 -18.73
C GLY A 288 14.63 30.83 -17.72
N LEU A 289 13.81 29.79 -17.50
CA LEU A 289 12.80 29.79 -16.44
C LEU A 289 13.46 29.73 -15.06
N ARG A 290 12.79 30.31 -14.06
CA ARG A 290 13.25 30.29 -12.65
C ARG A 290 12.59 29.20 -11.82
N GLU A 291 11.46 28.70 -12.28
CA GLU A 291 10.67 27.64 -11.65
C GLU A 291 10.01 26.84 -12.77
N MET A 292 9.84 25.54 -12.53
CA MET A 292 9.11 24.63 -13.41
C MET A 292 8.28 23.68 -12.56
N ALA A 293 7.22 23.12 -13.12
CA ALA A 293 6.47 22.06 -12.46
C ALA A 293 6.88 20.68 -12.98
N VAL A 294 7.17 19.75 -12.08
CA VAL A 294 7.30 18.33 -12.37
C VAL A 294 5.90 17.72 -12.25
N VAL A 295 5.36 17.28 -13.38
CA VAL A 295 4.06 16.59 -13.44
C VAL A 295 4.27 15.10 -13.25
N LEU A 296 3.49 14.51 -12.35
CA LEU A 296 3.60 13.14 -11.92
C LEU A 296 2.27 12.44 -12.17
N ARG A 297 2.34 11.25 -12.77
CA ARG A 297 1.27 10.27 -12.75
C ARG A 297 1.84 9.01 -12.10
N PHE A 298 1.39 8.69 -10.91
CA PHE A 298 2.01 7.66 -10.09
C PHE A 298 0.98 6.89 -9.27
N LYS A 299 1.39 5.73 -8.80
CA LYS A 299 0.71 4.94 -7.79
C LYS A 299 1.74 4.10 -7.06
N ASN A 300 1.41 3.66 -5.87
CA ASN A 300 2.36 2.90 -5.06
C ASN A 300 2.37 1.42 -5.46
N SER A 301 3.45 0.73 -5.10
CA SER A 301 3.42 -0.74 -5.08
C SER A 301 2.54 -1.23 -3.92
N LEU A 302 2.22 -2.52 -3.89
CA LEU A 302 1.51 -3.14 -2.75
C LEU A 302 2.37 -3.19 -1.46
N LEU A 303 3.61 -2.69 -1.47
CA LEU A 303 4.51 -2.78 -0.33
C LEU A 303 3.97 -2.08 0.92
N SER A 304 3.43 -0.86 0.78
CA SER A 304 2.83 -0.12 1.89
C SER A 304 1.63 -0.87 2.45
N THR A 305 0.80 -1.43 1.57
CA THR A 305 -0.36 -2.25 1.93
C THR A 305 0.05 -3.49 2.72
N VAL A 306 1.03 -4.26 2.25
CA VAL A 306 1.58 -5.43 2.95
C VAL A 306 2.15 -5.02 4.31
N LEU A 307 2.89 -3.91 4.37
CA LEU A 307 3.44 -3.41 5.63
C LEU A 307 2.33 -3.07 6.64
N PHE A 308 1.32 -2.32 6.25
CA PHE A 308 0.26 -1.91 7.17
C PHE A 308 -0.60 -3.11 7.59
N TYR A 309 -1.08 -3.91 6.64
CA TYR A 309 -2.02 -4.98 6.93
C TYR A 309 -1.35 -6.22 7.51
N ASP A 310 -0.33 -6.76 6.84
CA ASP A 310 0.24 -8.06 7.21
C ASP A 310 1.33 -7.96 8.27
N VAL A 311 2.04 -6.83 8.32
CA VAL A 311 3.11 -6.63 9.31
C VAL A 311 2.59 -5.88 10.53
N MET A 312 1.97 -4.71 10.37
CA MET A 312 1.58 -3.89 11.53
C MET A 312 0.29 -4.38 12.19
N LEU A 313 -0.80 -4.51 11.42
CA LEU A 313 -2.11 -4.88 11.96
C LEU A 313 -2.17 -6.36 12.33
N ALA A 314 -1.75 -7.25 11.42
CA ALA A 314 -1.84 -8.68 11.69
C ALA A 314 -0.91 -9.13 12.84
N SER A 315 0.29 -8.53 12.99
CA SER A 315 1.15 -8.83 14.15
C SER A 315 0.57 -8.35 15.49
N ALA A 316 -0.24 -7.28 15.48
CA ALA A 316 -0.97 -6.83 16.66
C ALA A 316 -2.12 -7.78 17.05
N GLY A 317 -2.60 -8.58 16.11
CA GLY A 317 -3.65 -9.59 16.32
C GLY A 317 -4.90 -9.00 17.00
N PRO A 318 -5.40 -9.57 18.11
CA PRO A 318 -6.60 -9.07 18.78
C PRO A 318 -6.44 -7.67 19.38
N ARG A 319 -5.21 -7.14 19.47
CA ARG A 319 -4.95 -5.79 19.98
C ARG A 319 -5.04 -4.71 18.91
N ALA A 320 -5.20 -5.07 17.63
CA ALA A 320 -5.22 -4.11 16.53
C ALA A 320 -6.27 -3.00 16.73
N LEU A 321 -7.48 -3.33 17.20
CA LEU A 321 -8.54 -2.34 17.46
C LEU A 321 -8.19 -1.39 18.61
N ALA A 322 -7.55 -1.88 19.68
CA ALA A 322 -7.08 -1.02 20.77
C ALA A 322 -5.90 -0.14 20.30
N TRP A 323 -5.04 -0.67 19.44
CA TRP A 323 -3.95 0.10 18.87
C TRP A 323 -4.46 1.25 17.99
N ILE A 324 -5.43 0.98 17.09
CA ILE A 324 -6.03 2.01 16.23
C ILE A 324 -6.88 3.00 17.04
N GLY A 325 -7.82 2.51 17.85
CA GLY A 325 -8.81 3.34 18.53
C GLY A 325 -8.33 4.03 19.81
N SER A 326 -7.24 3.57 20.42
CA SER A 326 -6.72 4.16 21.66
C SER A 326 -5.26 4.58 21.53
N ASP A 327 -4.36 3.71 21.07
CA ASP A 327 -2.93 4.05 21.04
C ASP A 327 -2.60 5.10 19.98
N LEU A 328 -3.20 5.03 18.78
CA LEU A 328 -3.05 6.05 17.74
C LEU A 328 -3.82 7.34 18.03
N ASP A 329 -4.72 7.34 19.01
CA ASP A 329 -5.34 8.58 19.50
C ASP A 329 -4.45 9.30 20.53
N GLN A 330 -3.41 8.63 21.03
CA GLN A 330 -2.36 9.28 21.82
C GLN A 330 -1.42 10.07 20.90
N ILE A 331 -1.35 11.39 21.10
CA ILE A 331 -0.49 12.31 20.34
C ILE A 331 0.94 11.78 20.20
N SER A 332 1.52 11.22 21.26
CA SER A 332 2.91 10.74 21.24
C SER A 332 3.14 9.55 20.28
N THR A 333 2.14 8.68 20.12
CA THR A 333 2.19 7.51 19.24
C THR A 333 1.84 7.91 17.81
N ALA A 334 0.79 8.73 17.63
CA ALA A 334 0.42 9.30 16.33
C ALA A 334 1.57 10.10 15.71
N VAL A 335 2.21 10.98 16.47
CA VAL A 335 3.37 11.76 16.00
C VAL A 335 4.55 10.84 15.68
N ARG A 336 4.77 9.77 16.45
CA ARG A 336 5.84 8.82 16.18
C ARG A 336 5.61 8.08 14.87
N LEU A 337 4.39 7.59 14.64
CA LEU A 337 4.01 6.93 13.40
C LEU A 337 4.03 7.90 12.23
N GLY A 338 3.41 9.07 12.35
CA GLY A 338 3.41 10.12 11.34
C GLY A 338 4.82 10.54 10.94
N ARG A 339 5.73 10.74 11.90
CA ARG A 339 7.16 11.01 11.62
C ARG A 339 7.89 9.81 11.01
N TRP A 340 7.46 8.58 11.30
CA TRP A 340 8.05 7.40 10.68
C TRP A 340 7.61 7.30 9.22
N VAL A 341 6.30 7.44 8.94
CA VAL A 341 5.72 7.52 7.59
C VAL A 341 6.37 8.65 6.80
N GLN A 342 6.38 9.88 7.32
CA GLN A 342 7.01 11.02 6.65
C GLN A 342 8.51 10.83 6.35
N ARG A 343 9.22 9.99 7.11
CA ARG A 343 10.64 9.73 6.88
C ARG A 343 10.90 8.57 5.93
N ARG A 344 9.98 7.60 5.84
CA ARG A 344 10.19 6.31 5.16
C ARG A 344 9.28 6.07 3.97
N LEU A 345 8.21 6.84 3.85
CA LEU A 345 7.18 6.72 2.84
C LEU A 345 7.01 8.07 2.12
N GLY A 346 6.35 8.04 0.97
CA GLY A 346 6.25 9.18 0.07
C GLY A 346 7.47 9.31 -0.84
N MET A 347 7.29 10.11 -1.88
CA MET A 347 8.33 10.44 -2.84
C MET A 347 8.96 11.79 -2.48
N ARG A 348 10.28 11.83 -2.35
CA ARG A 348 11.04 13.07 -2.25
C ARG A 348 11.37 13.59 -3.63
N VAL A 349 11.19 14.90 -3.82
CA VAL A 349 11.58 15.61 -5.03
C VAL A 349 12.76 16.50 -4.68
N SER A 350 13.91 16.21 -5.31
CA SER A 350 15.14 16.95 -5.09
C SER A 350 15.64 17.60 -6.37
N VAL A 351 16.23 18.78 -6.28
CA VAL A 351 16.85 19.50 -7.40
C VAL A 351 18.36 19.48 -7.25
N TRP A 352 19.08 19.28 -8.34
CA TRP A 352 20.53 19.42 -8.35
C TRP A 352 20.92 20.89 -8.19
N GLN A 353 21.67 21.22 -7.14
CA GLN A 353 22.17 22.55 -6.87
C GLN A 353 23.51 22.47 -6.13
N ASP A 354 24.48 23.30 -6.54
CA ASP A 354 25.80 23.41 -5.90
C ASP A 354 26.54 22.07 -5.74
N GLY A 355 26.39 21.16 -6.71
CA GLY A 355 27.07 19.86 -6.71
C GLY A 355 26.36 18.74 -5.93
N ALA A 356 25.13 18.96 -5.45
CA ALA A 356 24.34 17.94 -4.76
C ALA A 356 22.85 18.04 -5.05
N TYR A 357 22.12 16.94 -4.89
CA TYR A 357 20.65 16.97 -4.85
C TYR A 357 20.16 17.51 -3.51
N ARG A 358 19.30 18.53 -3.54
CA ARG A 358 18.64 19.11 -2.36
C ARG A 358 17.15 18.88 -2.45
N GLU A 359 16.56 18.27 -1.42
CA GLU A 359 15.12 18.08 -1.30
C GLU A 359 14.41 19.44 -1.30
N VAL A 360 13.45 19.63 -2.21
CA VAL A 360 12.65 20.85 -2.34
C VAL A 360 11.18 20.61 -2.03
N ALA A 361 10.72 19.36 -2.14
CA ALA A 361 9.35 18.97 -1.86
C ALA A 361 9.25 17.48 -1.55
N ARG A 362 8.10 17.10 -0.97
CA ARG A 362 7.69 15.71 -0.77
C ARG A 362 6.27 15.54 -1.28
N VAL A 363 6.05 14.47 -2.03
CA VAL A 363 4.73 14.02 -2.47
C VAL A 363 4.32 12.86 -1.56
N PRO A 364 3.16 12.94 -0.89
CA PRO A 364 2.65 11.83 -0.10
C PRO A 364 2.47 10.58 -0.96
N ASP A 365 2.52 9.41 -0.33
CA ASP A 365 2.16 8.16 -0.99
C ASP A 365 0.71 8.22 -1.49
N ALA A 366 0.49 7.69 -2.68
CA ALA A 366 -0.82 7.24 -3.13
C ALA A 366 -1.00 5.78 -2.68
N GLY A 367 -2.17 5.18 -2.81
CA GLY A 367 -2.20 3.72 -2.75
C GLY A 367 -2.09 3.09 -4.14
N PRO A 368 -2.29 1.77 -4.22
CA PRO A 368 -1.76 0.95 -5.30
C PRO A 368 -2.73 0.72 -6.47
N ILE A 369 -4.01 1.10 -6.31
CA ILE A 369 -5.07 0.72 -7.25
C ILE A 369 -5.24 1.83 -8.30
N ALA A 370 -5.62 3.04 -7.88
CA ALA A 370 -5.86 4.16 -8.78
C ALA A 370 -4.57 4.91 -9.15
N TRP A 371 -4.54 5.50 -10.34
CA TRP A 371 -3.48 6.43 -10.72
C TRP A 371 -3.73 7.80 -10.11
N LYS A 372 -2.74 8.35 -9.41
CA LYS A 372 -2.77 9.72 -8.90
C LYS A 372 -1.98 10.64 -9.83
N ASP A 373 -2.62 11.73 -10.23
CA ASP A 373 -1.94 12.83 -10.90
C ASP A 373 -1.57 13.89 -9.84
N ALA A 374 -0.33 14.41 -9.88
CA ALA A 374 0.13 15.50 -9.02
C ALA A 374 1.12 16.39 -9.76
N ALA A 375 1.38 17.58 -9.24
CA ALA A 375 2.41 18.46 -9.77
C ALA A 375 3.20 19.12 -8.65
N VAL A 376 4.51 19.23 -8.84
CA VAL A 376 5.42 19.81 -7.86
C VAL A 376 6.18 20.96 -8.50
N VAL A 377 5.99 22.17 -7.99
CA VAL A 377 6.80 23.32 -8.42
C VAL A 377 8.19 23.20 -7.82
N VAL A 378 9.20 23.24 -8.68
CA VAL A 378 10.61 23.15 -8.30
C VAL A 378 11.38 24.36 -8.81
N PRO A 379 12.35 24.87 -8.03
CA PRO A 379 13.20 25.96 -8.49
C PRO A 379 14.17 25.49 -9.58
N VAL A 380 14.47 26.37 -10.52
CA VAL A 380 15.58 26.23 -11.45
C VAL A 380 16.74 27.09 -10.93
N PRO A 381 17.88 26.51 -10.54
CA PRO A 381 19.01 27.29 -10.06
C PRO A 381 19.49 28.31 -11.11
N PRO A 382 19.79 29.58 -10.75
CA PRO A 382 20.08 30.64 -11.73
C PRO A 382 21.27 30.38 -12.67
N ALA A 383 22.21 29.52 -12.26
CA ALA A 383 23.41 29.18 -13.02
C ALA A 383 23.21 27.98 -13.95
N GLU A 384 22.07 27.29 -13.87
CA GLU A 384 21.82 26.06 -14.61
C GLU A 384 20.98 26.34 -15.86
N THR A 385 21.39 25.79 -17.00
CA THR A 385 20.61 25.82 -18.25
C THR A 385 19.70 24.60 -18.39
N THR A 386 19.87 23.61 -17.52
CA THR A 386 19.10 22.39 -17.43
C THR A 386 18.57 22.20 -16.02
N LEU A 387 17.30 21.81 -15.91
CA LEU A 387 16.72 21.36 -14.67
C LEU A 387 17.07 19.88 -14.49
N ARG A 388 17.69 19.55 -13.35
CA ARG A 388 17.96 18.16 -12.94
C ARG A 388 17.19 17.87 -11.66
N VAL A 389 16.29 16.88 -11.73
CA VAL A 389 15.41 16.47 -10.64
C VAL A 389 15.67 15.02 -10.31
N ARG A 390 15.73 14.70 -9.03
CA ARG A 390 15.70 13.33 -8.51
C ARG A 390 14.38 13.07 -7.80
N LEU A 391 13.70 12.01 -8.21
CA LEU A 391 12.56 11.44 -7.52
C LEU A 391 13.05 10.26 -6.70
N SER A 392 13.02 10.33 -5.37
CA SER A 392 13.48 9.25 -4.48
C SER A 392 12.34 8.69 -3.64
N PHE A 393 12.19 7.37 -3.62
CA PHE A 393 11.09 6.64 -2.97
C PHE A 393 11.61 5.32 -2.37
N THR A 394 10.76 4.63 -1.60
CA THR A 394 11.09 3.41 -0.86
C THR A 394 10.28 2.22 -1.34
#